data_AF-A0A7J5EHT1-F1
#
_entry.id   AF-A0A7J5EHT1-F1
#
_cell.length_a   1.000
_cell.length_b   1.000
_cell.length_c   1.000
_cell.angle_alpha   90.00
_cell.angle_beta   90.00
_cell.angle_gamma   90.00
#
_symmetry.space_group_name_H-M   'P 1'
#
loop_
_entity.id
_entity.type
_entity.pdbx_description
1 polymer ?
#
loop_
_entity_poly.entity_id
_entity_poly.type
_entity_poly.pdbx_seq_one_letter_code
_entity_poly.pdbx_strand_id
1 'polypeptide(L)'
;MTWLLLKLGIRLLGFMAVFFVAARKNPKIKIEPRWAIPLVAGLFGVMNVGMYWLLEPVLDLATFGAAWFAMPLLINLGFLVATLRITEKKKWLVIDGVRATLWLAFLLTLAHGVFWFGLDWIPAKAG
;
A
#
# COMPACT_ATOMS: atom_id res chain seq x y z
N MET A 1 -22.09 -6.65 -4.82
CA MET A 1 -21.69 -5.26 -4.48
C MET A 1 -21.21 -5.13 -3.04
N THR A 2 -21.99 -5.54 -2.02
CA THR A 2 -21.67 -5.34 -0.59
C THR A 2 -20.37 -6.00 -0.13
N TRP A 3 -20.10 -7.23 -0.57
CA TRP A 3 -18.87 -7.96 -0.22
C TRP A 3 -17.60 -7.30 -0.77
N LEU A 4 -17.69 -6.76 -1.99
CA LEU A 4 -16.61 -6.07 -2.66
C LEU A 4 -16.25 -4.77 -1.93
N LEU A 5 -17.25 -3.97 -1.59
CA LEU A 5 -17.08 -2.75 -0.78
C LEU A 5 -16.46 -3.06 0.60
N LEU A 6 -16.84 -4.18 1.20
CA LEU A 6 -16.33 -4.60 2.51
C LEU A 6 -14.83 -5.00 2.42
N LYS A 7 -14.43 -5.75 1.39
CA LYS A 7 -13.02 -6.05 1.11
C LYS A 7 -12.20 -4.78 0.89
N LEU A 8 -12.73 -3.83 0.11
CA LEU A 8 -12.06 -2.57 -0.16
C LEU A 8 -11.90 -1.73 1.12
N GLY A 9 -12.95 -1.67 1.96
CA GLY A 9 -12.90 -1.01 3.25
C GLY A 9 -11.85 -1.60 4.19
N ILE A 10 -11.78 -2.93 4.30
CA ILE A 10 -10.77 -3.61 5.12
C ILE A 10 -9.36 -3.33 4.59
N ARG A 11 -9.14 -3.43 3.28
CA ARG A 11 -7.83 -3.15 2.68
C ARG A 11 -7.42 -1.70 2.91
N LEU A 12 -8.33 -0.75 2.70
CA LEU A 12 -8.05 0.68 2.90
C LEU A 12 -7.64 0.96 4.34
N LEU A 13 -8.47 0.55 5.32
CA LEU A 13 -8.17 0.73 6.74
C LEU A 13 -6.89 -0.02 7.16
N GLY A 14 -6.69 -1.21 6.61
CA GLY A 14 -5.53 -2.05 6.85
C GLY A 14 -4.23 -1.41 6.37
N PHE A 15 -4.17 -0.95 5.12
CA PHE A 15 -3.00 -0.24 4.58
C PHE A 15 -2.75 1.08 5.30
N MET A 16 -3.81 1.82 5.64
CA MET A 16 -3.70 3.02 6.46
C MET A 16 -3.04 2.70 7.81
N ALA A 17 -3.50 1.67 8.50
CA ALA A 17 -2.97 1.27 9.81
C ALA A 17 -1.51 0.81 9.72
N VAL A 18 -1.17 -0.01 8.72
CA VAL A 18 0.21 -0.49 8.52
C VAL A 18 1.13 0.67 8.20
N PHE A 19 0.75 1.57 7.28
CA PHE A 19 1.52 2.77 6.97
C PHE A 19 1.69 3.66 8.21
N PHE A 20 0.62 3.89 8.97
CA PHE A 20 0.63 4.70 10.18
C PHE A 20 1.58 4.16 11.25
N VAL A 21 1.56 2.85 11.50
CA VAL A 21 2.44 2.20 12.47
C VAL A 21 3.88 2.17 11.96
N ALA A 22 4.11 1.83 10.69
CA ALA A 22 5.44 1.76 10.10
C ALA A 22 6.12 3.13 10.07
N ALA A 23 5.40 4.19 9.71
CA ALA A 23 5.90 5.56 9.70
C ALA A 23 6.30 6.03 11.10
N ARG A 24 5.55 5.65 12.16
CA ARG A 24 5.91 6.02 13.54
C ARG A 24 7.09 5.23 14.11
N LYS A 25 7.33 4.00 13.64
CA LYS A 25 8.42 3.15 14.13
C LYS A 25 9.78 3.47 13.51
N ASN A 26 9.83 4.14 12.36
CA ASN A 26 11.08 4.42 11.68
C ASN A 26 11.41 5.92 11.72
N PRO A 27 12.49 6.36 12.41
CA PRO A 27 12.84 7.78 12.55
C PRO A 27 13.23 8.45 11.23
N LYS A 28 13.47 7.67 10.17
CA LYS A 28 13.75 8.15 8.81
C LYS A 28 12.49 8.49 8.01
N ILE A 29 11.31 8.17 8.53
CA ILE A 29 10.03 8.53 7.91
C ILE A 29 9.43 9.67 8.74
N LYS A 30 9.47 10.88 8.19
CA LYS A 30 8.97 12.09 8.85
C LYS A 30 7.72 12.56 8.13
N ILE A 31 6.68 12.84 8.90
CA ILE A 31 5.43 13.40 8.40
C ILE A 31 5.20 14.71 9.14
N GLU A 32 5.31 15.81 8.41
CA GLU A 32 5.13 17.16 8.93
C GLU A 32 4.04 17.89 8.15
N PRO A 33 2.99 18.41 8.82
CA PRO A 33 2.72 18.39 10.26
C PRO A 33 2.18 17.03 10.75
N ARG A 34 2.31 16.73 12.06
CA ARG A 34 1.91 15.43 12.65
C ARG A 34 0.42 15.07 12.48
N TRP A 35 -0.46 16.05 12.23
CA TRP A 35 -1.87 15.78 11.92
C TRP A 35 -2.08 15.29 10.49
N ALA A 36 -1.10 15.45 9.59
CA ALA A 36 -1.16 14.98 8.22
C ALA A 36 -0.97 13.46 8.09
N ILE A 37 -0.54 12.76 9.16
CA ILE A 37 -0.31 11.31 9.14
C ILE A 37 -1.55 10.53 8.67
N PRO A 38 -2.77 10.70 9.25
CA PRO A 38 -3.97 10.02 8.74
C PRO A 38 -4.29 10.39 7.29
N LEU A 39 -3.97 11.60 6.85
CA LEU A 39 -4.21 12.08 5.49
C LEU A 39 -3.26 11.43 4.48
N VAL A 40 -1.97 11.35 4.80
CA VAL A 40 -0.95 10.67 3.99
C VAL A 40 -1.21 9.17 3.96
N ALA A 41 -1.56 8.57 5.09
CA ALA A 41 -1.94 7.16 5.17
C ALA A 41 -3.20 6.88 4.34
N GLY A 42 -4.20 7.76 4.41
CA GLY A 42 -5.43 7.68 3.62
C GLY A 42 -5.17 7.81 2.12
N LEU A 43 -4.37 8.79 1.71
CA LEU A 43 -3.93 8.94 0.33
C LEU A 43 -3.22 7.68 -0.17
N PHE A 44 -2.27 7.14 0.61
CA PHE A 44 -1.60 5.90 0.28
C PHE A 44 -2.60 4.73 0.15
N GLY A 45 -3.51 4.58 1.11
CA GLY A 45 -4.53 3.52 1.09
C GLY A 45 -5.45 3.62 -0.12
N VAL A 46 -5.91 4.82 -0.48
CA VAL A 46 -6.72 5.08 -1.68
C VAL A 46 -5.93 4.79 -2.95
N MET A 47 -4.67 5.21 -3.03
CA MET A 47 -3.81 4.89 -4.18
C MET A 47 -3.58 3.39 -4.28
N ASN A 48 -3.32 2.71 -3.17
CA ASN A 48 -3.09 1.28 -3.15
C ASN A 48 -4.31 0.51 -3.63
N VAL A 49 -5.48 0.84 -3.08
CA VAL A 49 -6.74 0.15 -3.39
C VAL A 49 -7.25 0.53 -4.78
N GLY A 50 -7.25 1.81 -5.10
CA GLY A 50 -7.83 2.35 -6.33
C GLY A 50 -6.96 2.14 -7.57
N MET A 51 -5.63 2.31 -7.46
CA MET A 51 -4.75 2.06 -8.60
C MET A 51 -4.47 0.57 -8.80
N TYR A 52 -4.60 -0.28 -7.78
CA TYR A 52 -4.57 -1.73 -7.98
C TYR A 52 -5.69 -2.17 -8.91
N TRP A 53 -6.91 -1.63 -8.72
CA TRP A 53 -8.05 -1.87 -9.61
C TRP A 53 -7.81 -1.34 -11.02
N LEU A 54 -7.24 -0.14 -11.14
CA LEU A 54 -6.99 0.49 -12.43
C LEU A 54 -5.85 -0.20 -13.20
N LEU A 55 -4.91 -0.80 -12.47
CA LEU A 55 -3.80 -1.56 -13.01
C LEU A 55 -4.12 -3.05 -13.15
N GLU A 56 -5.23 -3.57 -12.62
CA GLU A 56 -5.62 -4.98 -12.72
C GLU A 56 -5.48 -5.55 -14.15
N PRO A 57 -5.90 -4.85 -15.23
CA PRO A 57 -5.71 -5.31 -16.60
C PRO A 57 -4.23 -5.32 -17.04
N VAL A 58 -3.43 -4.37 -16.55
CA VAL A 58 -2.00 -4.23 -16.85
C VAL A 58 -1.17 -5.25 -16.06
N LEU A 59 -1.62 -5.57 -14.85
CA LEU A 59 -1.01 -6.55 -13.96
C LEU A 59 -1.27 -7.96 -14.46
N ASP A 60 -2.47 -8.27 -14.98
CA ASP A 60 -2.78 -9.53 -15.64
C ASP A 60 -1.91 -9.80 -16.88
N LEU A 61 -1.45 -8.76 -17.57
CA LEU A 61 -0.49 -8.87 -18.68
C LEU A 61 0.94 -9.16 -18.20
N ALA A 62 1.32 -8.66 -17.02
CA ALA A 62 2.67 -8.80 -16.47
C ALA A 62 2.84 -10.04 -15.56
N THR A 63 1.76 -10.72 -15.18
CA THR A 63 1.73 -11.90 -14.30
C THR A 63 1.95 -13.23 -15.01
N PHE A 64 2.16 -13.27 -16.34
CA PHE A 64 2.56 -14.50 -17.05
C PHE A 64 3.98 -14.95 -16.63
N GLY A 65 4.07 -15.67 -15.51
CA GLY A 65 5.08 -16.70 -15.26
C GLY A 65 6.08 -16.44 -14.13
N ALA A 66 6.79 -15.30 -14.09
CA ALA A 66 8.04 -15.24 -13.32
C ALA A 66 8.04 -14.33 -12.07
N ALA A 67 7.17 -13.32 -11.99
CA ALA A 67 7.32 -12.22 -11.02
C ALA A 67 6.17 -12.05 -10.02
N TRP A 68 5.28 -13.03 -9.86
CA TRP A 68 4.08 -12.89 -9.01
C TRP A 68 4.39 -12.47 -7.56
N PHE A 69 5.55 -12.87 -7.02
CA PHE A 69 5.99 -12.49 -5.67
C PHE A 69 6.66 -11.11 -5.62
N ALA A 70 7.32 -10.69 -6.70
CA ALA A 70 8.06 -9.42 -6.76
C ALA A 70 7.16 -8.25 -7.18
N MET A 71 6.11 -8.52 -7.96
CA MET A 71 5.18 -7.51 -8.45
C MET A 71 4.48 -6.72 -7.35
N PRO A 72 3.93 -7.35 -6.29
CA PRO A 72 3.36 -6.61 -5.17
C PRO A 72 4.36 -5.63 -4.54
N LEU A 73 5.65 -5.98 -4.47
CA LEU A 73 6.69 -5.10 -3.95
C LEU A 73 6.93 -3.90 -4.88
N LEU A 74 7.07 -4.15 -6.19
CA LEU A 74 7.26 -3.10 -7.18
C LEU A 74 6.07 -2.14 -7.27
N ILE A 75 4.85 -2.67 -7.19
CA ILE A 75 3.61 -1.89 -7.21
C ILE A 75 3.50 -1.04 -5.94
N ASN A 76 3.72 -1.63 -4.76
CA ASN A 76 3.72 -0.88 -3.50
C ASN A 76 4.81 0.19 -3.47
N LEU A 77 5.99 -0.10 -4.02
CA LEU A 77 7.07 0.86 -4.16
C LEU A 77 6.68 1.99 -5.12
N GLY A 78 6.06 1.68 -6.25
CA GLY A 78 5.54 2.66 -7.20
C GLY A 78 4.48 3.57 -6.57
N PHE A 79 3.54 3.01 -5.81
CA PHE A 79 2.54 3.79 -5.06
C PHE A 79 3.17 4.64 -3.97
N LEU A 80 4.18 4.13 -3.27
CA LEU A 80 4.89 4.90 -2.26
C LEU A 80 5.63 6.09 -2.90
N VAL A 81 6.30 5.88 -4.02
CA VAL A 81 6.97 6.95 -4.78
C VAL A 81 5.96 7.96 -5.32
N ALA A 82 4.81 7.52 -5.83
CA ALA A 82 3.77 8.41 -6.30
C ALA A 82 3.14 9.22 -5.14
N THR A 83 2.92 8.59 -3.99
CA THR A 83 2.46 9.25 -2.76
C THR A 83 3.48 10.30 -2.31
N LEU A 84 4.78 9.97 -2.32
CA LEU A 84 5.87 10.92 -2.05
C LEU A 84 5.81 12.12 -3.00
N ARG A 85 5.73 11.90 -4.32
CA ARG A 85 5.65 12.99 -5.31
C ARG A 85 4.44 13.91 -5.11
N ILE A 86 3.27 13.34 -4.75
CA ILE A 86 2.06 14.13 -4.48
C ILE A 86 2.23 14.97 -3.22
N THR A 87 2.88 14.41 -2.20
CA THR A 87 3.04 15.03 -0.87
C THR A 87 4.29 15.90 -0.73
N GLU A 88 5.21 15.83 -1.70
CA GLU A 88 6.49 16.53 -1.73
C GLU A 88 6.33 18.04 -1.69
N LYS A 89 5.40 18.60 -2.48
CA LYS A 89 5.16 20.06 -2.54
C LYS A 89 4.79 20.67 -1.19
N LYS A 90 4.18 19.89 -0.29
CA LYS A 90 3.81 20.33 1.05
C LYS A 90 4.72 19.77 2.14
N LYS A 91 5.77 19.02 1.77
CA LYS A 91 6.66 18.28 2.67
C LYS A 91 5.92 17.40 3.68
N TRP A 92 4.74 16.92 3.29
CA TRP A 92 3.89 16.12 4.17
C TRP A 92 4.44 14.73 4.45
N LEU A 93 5.24 14.17 3.54
CA LEU A 93 5.95 12.91 3.76
C LEU A 93 7.38 13.09 3.28
N VAL A 94 8.33 12.88 4.19
CA VAL A 94 9.76 12.90 3.92
C VAL A 94 10.31 11.55 4.34
N ILE A 95 10.91 10.82 3.40
CA ILE A 95 11.56 9.54 3.66
C ILE A 95 13.05 9.71 3.40
N ASP A 96 13.82 9.68 4.49
CA ASP A 96 15.27 9.86 4.48
C ASP A 96 15.98 8.57 4.04
N GLY A 97 16.05 8.39 2.71
CA GLY A 97 16.91 7.41 2.03
C GLY A 97 16.22 6.14 1.52
N VAL A 98 16.83 5.53 0.49
CA VAL A 98 16.30 4.37 -0.24
C VAL A 98 15.95 3.18 0.67
N ARG A 99 16.76 2.92 1.70
CA ARG A 99 16.54 1.82 2.64
C ARG A 99 15.23 1.97 3.42
N ALA A 100 14.85 3.19 3.82
CA ALA A 100 13.60 3.43 4.53
C ALA A 100 12.38 3.27 3.60
N THR A 101 12.52 3.70 2.35
CA THR A 101 11.52 3.48 1.30
C THR A 101 11.30 1.99 1.02
N LEU A 102 12.38 1.23 0.84
CA LEU A 102 12.32 -0.22 0.61
C LEU A 102 11.74 -0.96 1.83
N TRP A 103 12.14 -0.58 3.04
CA TRP A 103 11.59 -1.13 4.28
C TRP A 103 10.07 -0.93 4.37
N LEU A 104 9.60 0.29 4.08
CA LEU A 104 8.17 0.60 4.11
C LEU A 104 7.43 -0.16 3.01
N ALA A 105 7.94 -0.17 1.78
CA ALA A 105 7.36 -0.93 0.67
C ALA A 105 7.29 -2.44 0.99
N PHE A 106 8.30 -2.99 1.65
CA PHE A 106 8.31 -4.38 2.10
C PHE A 106 7.22 -4.67 3.14
N LEU A 107 7.07 -3.84 4.17
CA LEU A 107 6.00 -4.00 5.17
C LEU A 107 4.61 -3.92 4.54
N LEU A 108 4.42 -2.99 3.61
CA LEU A 108 3.17 -2.84 2.86
C LEU A 108 2.91 -4.06 1.97
N THR A 109 3.95 -4.66 1.41
CA THR A 109 3.84 -5.90 0.63
C THR A 109 3.45 -7.10 1.49
N LEU A 110 4.03 -7.23 2.69
CA LEU A 110 3.61 -8.25 3.65
C LEU A 110 2.13 -8.07 4.04
N ALA A 111 1.71 -6.85 4.32
CA ALA A 111 0.31 -6.55 4.61
C ALA A 111 -0.62 -6.92 3.43
N HIS A 112 -0.20 -6.61 2.21
CA HIS A 112 -0.92 -7.02 1.00
C HIS A 112 -1.08 -8.54 0.94
N GLY A 113 -0.02 -9.32 1.20
CA GLY A 113 -0.08 -10.78 1.24
C GLY A 113 -1.05 -11.30 2.31
N VAL A 114 -1.06 -10.69 3.50
CA VAL A 114 -2.01 -11.03 4.58
C VAL A 114 -3.46 -10.74 4.15
N PHE A 115 -3.72 -9.58 3.53
CA PHE A 115 -5.07 -9.25 3.04
C PHE A 115 -5.51 -10.17 1.91
N TRP A 116 -4.63 -10.49 0.97
CA TRP A 116 -4.93 -11.43 -0.10
C TRP A 116 -5.29 -12.81 0.45
N PHE A 117 -4.48 -13.33 1.38
CA PHE A 117 -4.75 -14.62 2.01
C PHE A 117 -6.08 -14.62 2.78
N GLY A 118 -6.30 -13.61 3.63
CA GLY A 118 -7.47 -13.53 4.50
C GLY A 118 -8.77 -13.18 3.80
N LEU A 119 -8.73 -12.28 2.80
CA LEU A 119 -9.93 -11.75 2.14
C LEU A 119 -10.24 -12.44 0.82
N ASP A 120 -9.25 -13.04 0.15
CA ASP A 120 -9.44 -13.64 -1.17
C ASP A 120 -9.24 -15.15 -1.17
N TRP A 121 -8.13 -15.65 -0.62
CA TRP A 121 -7.84 -17.09 -0.66
C TRP A 121 -8.73 -17.91 0.27
N ILE A 122 -8.88 -17.52 1.54
CA ILE A 122 -9.74 -18.25 2.49
C ILE A 122 -11.21 -18.27 2.00
N PRO A 123 -11.84 -17.13 1.65
CA PRO A 123 -13.23 -17.14 1.21
C PRO A 123 -13.46 -17.89 -0.10
N ALA A 124 -12.47 -17.94 -0.99
CA ALA A 124 -12.55 -18.70 -2.24
C ALA A 124 -12.41 -20.23 -2.05
N LYS A 125 -11.87 -20.67 -0.90
CA LYS A 125 -11.76 -22.10 -0.54
C LYS A 125 -12.83 -22.58 0.44
N ALA A 126 -13.45 -21.66 1.18
CA ALA A 126 -14.48 -21.95 2.17
C ALA A 126 -15.92 -21.91 1.61
N GLY A 127 -16.08 -21.47 0.35
CA GLY A 127 -17.31 -21.59 -0.44
C GLY A 127 -17.11 -22.59 -1.57
#